data_AF-L7EC41-F1
#
_entry.id   AF-L7EC41-F1
#
_cell.length_a   1.000
_cell.length_b   1.000
_cell.length_c   1.000
_cell.angle_alpha   90.00
_cell.angle_beta   90.00
_cell.angle_gamma   90.00
#
_symmetry.space_group_name_H-M   'P 1'
#
loop_
_entity.id
_entity.type
_entity.pdbx_description
1 polymer ?
#
loop_
_entity_poly.entity_id
_entity_poly.type
_entity_poly.pdbx_seq_one_letter_code
_entity_poly.pdbx_strand_id
1 'polypeptide(L)'
;MDGSLILFNILNPPVLFFFLGMLAVFFKSDLEIPQPLPKLFSLYLLMAIGFKGGYELAKSGINNQIALTLIASVVMACIVPIYTFFILKIKLDSANAAAIAAAYGSISAVTFITASSFLEKLHISYGGHLVAALALMESPAIVVGLILVRVFKRPLA
;
A
#
# COMPACT_ATOMS: atom_id res chain seq x y z
N MET A 1 -8.33 4.25 27.65
CA MET A 1 -8.10 4.62 26.24
C MET A 1 -8.51 6.07 26.10
N ASP A 2 -7.59 6.95 25.71
CA ASP A 2 -7.90 8.37 25.52
C ASP A 2 -8.87 8.56 24.35
N GLY A 3 -10.09 9.02 24.62
CA GLY A 3 -11.12 9.22 23.58
C GLY A 3 -10.69 10.22 22.48
N SER A 4 -9.74 11.10 22.80
CA SER A 4 -9.13 12.03 21.84
C SER A 4 -8.37 11.31 20.70
N LEU A 5 -7.77 10.14 20.97
CA LEU A 5 -7.06 9.35 19.95
C LEU A 5 -8.03 8.67 18.97
N ILE A 6 -9.20 8.25 19.45
CA ILE A 6 -10.25 7.68 18.59
C ILE A 6 -10.76 8.77 17.65
N LEU A 7 -11.07 9.95 18.20
CA LEU A 7 -11.55 11.09 17.42
C LEU A 7 -10.53 11.51 16.37
N PHE A 8 -9.24 11.55 16.71
CA PHE A 8 -8.16 11.85 15.76
C PHE A 8 -8.11 10.87 14.58
N ASN A 9 -8.19 9.57 14.83
CA ASN A 9 -8.17 8.57 13.77
C ASN A 9 -9.39 8.66 12.84
N ILE A 10 -10.58 8.95 13.40
CA ILE A 10 -11.81 9.13 12.60
C ILE A 10 -11.76 10.41 11.77
N LEU A 11 -11.19 11.49 12.33
CA LEU A 11 -11.08 12.79 11.65
C LEU A 11 -9.85 12.91 10.73
N ASN A 12 -9.12 11.82 10.47
CA ASN A 12 -7.99 11.83 9.56
C ASN A 12 -8.49 11.95 8.09
N PRO A 13 -7.88 12.81 7.23
CA PRO A 13 -8.35 13.05 5.88
C PRO A 13 -8.74 11.81 5.04
N PRO A 14 -7.97 10.71 4.96
CA PRO A 14 -8.36 9.54 4.16
C PRO A 14 -9.70 8.94 4.61
N VAL A 15 -9.96 8.91 5.92
CA VAL A 15 -11.22 8.42 6.48
C VAL A 15 -12.36 9.37 6.13
N LEU A 16 -12.14 10.68 6.26
CA LEU A 16 -13.13 11.69 5.90
C LEU A 16 -13.46 11.68 4.40
N PHE A 17 -12.46 11.52 3.52
CA PHE A 17 -12.68 11.40 2.08
C PHE A 17 -13.40 10.09 1.71
N PHE A 18 -13.16 9.00 2.43
CA PHE A 18 -13.94 7.78 2.28
C PHE A 18 -15.42 8.00 2.62
N PHE A 19 -15.71 8.67 3.75
CA PHE A 19 -17.08 9.03 4.09
C PHE A 19 -17.70 10.04 3.12
N LEU A 20 -16.92 11.00 2.61
CA LEU A 20 -17.37 11.92 1.57
C LEU A 20 -17.82 11.17 0.31
N GLY A 21 -17.03 10.19 -0.14
CA GLY A 21 -17.39 9.34 -1.27
C GLY A 21 -18.68 8.53 -1.01
N MET A 22 -18.81 7.96 0.20
CA MET A 22 -20.03 7.26 0.61
C MET A 22 -21.25 8.18 0.61
N LEU A 23 -21.11 9.40 1.15
CA LEU A 23 -22.19 10.41 1.17
C LEU A 23 -22.53 10.88 -0.25
N ALA A 24 -21.54 11.08 -1.12
CA ALA A 24 -21.77 11.44 -2.51
C ALA A 24 -22.62 10.39 -3.23
N VAL A 25 -22.31 9.10 -3.04
CA VAL A 25 -23.13 8.00 -3.58
C VAL A 25 -24.52 7.96 -2.93
N PHE A 26 -24.60 8.12 -1.61
CA PHE A 26 -25.87 8.09 -0.87
C PHE A 26 -26.84 9.19 -1.32
N PHE A 27 -26.33 10.40 -1.54
CA PHE A 27 -27.10 11.54 -2.03
C PHE A 27 -27.23 11.57 -3.56
N LYS A 28 -26.70 10.58 -4.28
CA LYS A 28 -26.65 10.55 -5.76
C LYS A 28 -26.07 11.84 -6.35
N SER A 29 -25.01 12.34 -5.72
CA SER A 29 -24.27 13.51 -6.19
C SER A 29 -23.47 13.14 -7.43
N ASP A 30 -23.45 14.03 -8.43
CA ASP A 30 -22.60 13.92 -9.62
C ASP A 30 -21.14 14.31 -9.31
N LEU A 31 -20.63 13.94 -8.13
CA LEU A 31 -19.26 14.22 -7.71
C LEU A 31 -18.29 13.34 -8.51
N GLU A 32 -17.86 13.85 -9.65
CA GLU A 32 -16.84 13.24 -10.49
C GLU A 32 -15.52 14.01 -10.40
N ILE A 33 -14.41 13.29 -10.32
CA ILE A 33 -13.07 13.89 -10.46
C ILE A 33 -12.75 13.95 -11.95
N PRO A 34 -12.61 15.15 -12.55
CA PRO A 34 -12.46 15.28 -13.99
C PRO A 34 -11.14 14.66 -14.47
N GLN A 35 -11.20 13.93 -15.57
CA GLN A 35 -10.00 13.50 -16.28
C GLN A 35 -9.27 14.74 -16.84
N PRO A 36 -7.92 14.79 -16.81
CA PRO A 36 -6.98 13.71 -16.51
C PRO A 36 -6.45 13.69 -15.05
N LEU A 37 -7.11 14.37 -14.09
CA LEU A 37 -6.58 14.56 -12.74
C LEU A 37 -6.22 13.26 -12.01
N PRO A 38 -7.01 12.16 -12.07
CA PRO A 38 -6.63 10.92 -11.39
C PRO A 38 -5.29 10.37 -11.85
N LYS A 39 -5.02 10.43 -13.16
CA LYS A 39 -3.74 9.98 -13.74
C LYS A 39 -2.58 10.87 -13.30
N LEU A 40 -2.80 12.19 -13.25
CA LEU A 40 -1.81 13.14 -12.75
C LEU A 40 -1.46 12.85 -11.28
N PHE A 41 -2.46 12.67 -10.41
CA PHE A 41 -2.25 12.39 -9.00
C PHE A 41 -1.56 11.05 -8.76
N SER A 42 -1.89 10.00 -9.52
CA SER A 42 -1.18 8.71 -9.43
C SER A 42 0.30 8.84 -9.78
N LEU A 43 0.64 9.54 -10.87
CA LEU A 43 2.03 9.77 -11.28
C LEU A 43 2.78 10.64 -10.27
N TYR A 44 2.13 11.71 -9.79
CA TYR A 44 2.69 12.57 -8.76
C TYR A 44 2.98 11.78 -7.48
N LEU A 45 2.04 10.96 -7.01
CA LEU A 45 2.19 10.18 -5.80
C LEU A 45 3.34 9.17 -5.92
N LEU A 46 3.43 8.46 -7.04
CA LEU A 46 4.53 7.52 -7.30
C LEU A 46 5.90 8.24 -7.29
N MET A 47 5.98 9.40 -7.94
CA MET A 47 7.19 10.22 -7.96
C MET A 47 7.54 10.75 -6.57
N ALA A 48 6.56 11.28 -5.84
CA ALA A 48 6.75 11.87 -4.52
C ALA A 48 7.18 10.81 -3.48
N ILE A 49 6.58 9.62 -3.49
CA ILE A 49 6.97 8.51 -2.62
C ILE A 49 8.41 8.07 -2.94
N GLY A 50 8.73 7.88 -4.22
CA GLY A 50 10.08 7.51 -4.64
C GLY A 50 11.13 8.56 -4.25
N PHE A 51 10.83 9.84 -4.49
CA PHE A 51 11.71 10.95 -4.16
C PHE A 51 11.92 11.07 -2.64
N LYS A 52 10.84 10.99 -1.85
CA LYS A 52 10.92 11.05 -0.38
C LYS A 52 11.70 9.87 0.19
N GLY A 53 11.48 8.66 -0.31
CA GLY A 53 12.25 7.48 0.08
C GLY A 53 13.75 7.64 -0.22
N GLY A 54 14.09 8.14 -1.40
CA GLY A 54 15.48 8.44 -1.79
C GLY A 54 16.12 9.54 -0.93
N TYR A 55 15.39 10.62 -0.64
CA TYR A 55 15.85 11.69 0.23
C TYR A 55 16.14 11.19 1.66
N GLU A 56 15.23 10.41 2.24
CA GLU A 56 15.43 9.86 3.59
C GLU A 56 16.63 8.91 3.64
N LEU A 57 16.83 8.07 2.61
CA LEU A 57 18.01 7.20 2.50
C LEU A 57 19.32 7.99 2.36
N ALA A 58 19.32 9.06 1.55
CA ALA A 58 20.49 9.92 1.39
C ALA A 58 20.86 10.63 2.71
N LYS A 59 19.84 11.06 3.47
CA LYS A 59 20.02 11.74 4.77
C LYS A 59 20.48 10.79 5.87
N SER A 60 19.90 9.59 5.96
CA SER A 60 20.25 8.61 7.01
C SER A 60 21.50 7.80 6.69
N GLY A 61 21.92 7.77 5.43
CA GLY A 61 22.85 6.78 4.91
C GLY A 61 22.23 5.38 4.86
N ILE A 62 22.94 4.44 4.22
CA ILE A 62 22.59 3.02 4.24
C ILE A 62 23.46 2.36 5.30
N ASN A 63 22.87 2.08 6.47
CA ASN A 63 23.49 1.26 7.50
C ASN A 63 22.96 -0.18 7.44
N ASN A 64 23.56 -1.09 8.21
CA ASN A 64 23.20 -2.51 8.21
C ASN A 64 21.72 -2.74 8.58
N GLN A 65 21.19 -1.94 9.52
CA GLN A 65 19.78 -2.05 9.94
C GLN A 65 18.83 -1.66 8.80
N ILE A 66 19.09 -0.55 8.12
CA ILE A 66 18.29 -0.08 6.98
C ILE A 66 18.35 -1.09 5.84
N ALA A 67 19.54 -1.59 5.50
CA ALA A 67 19.70 -2.62 4.47
C ALA A 67 18.88 -3.87 4.80
N LEU A 68 18.93 -4.35 6.04
CA LEU A 68 18.12 -5.47 6.50
C LEU A 68 16.61 -5.19 6.41
N THR A 69 16.17 -3.98 6.78
CA THR A 69 14.76 -3.59 6.65
C THR A 69 14.31 -3.61 5.19
N LEU A 70 15.07 -3.03 4.26
CA LEU A 70 14.71 -3.00 2.83
C LEU A 70 14.69 -4.41 2.23
N ILE A 71 15.66 -5.25 2.57
CA ILE A 71 15.69 -6.66 2.13
C ILE A 71 14.48 -7.41 2.69
N ALA A 72 14.19 -7.26 3.99
CA ALA A 72 13.03 -7.89 4.62
C ALA A 72 11.72 -7.45 3.95
N SER A 73 11.59 -6.16 3.62
CA SER A 73 10.42 -5.64 2.90
C SER A 73 10.22 -6.30 1.54
N VAL A 74 11.29 -6.41 0.72
CA VAL A 74 11.21 -7.08 -0.59
C VAL A 74 10.92 -8.57 -0.42
N VAL A 75 11.58 -9.24 0.53
CA VAL A 75 11.33 -10.67 0.81
C VAL A 75 9.88 -10.91 1.20
N MET A 76 9.32 -10.07 2.08
CA MET A 76 7.92 -10.16 2.48
C MET A 76 6.98 -9.87 1.31
N ALA A 77 7.28 -8.87 0.47
CA ALA A 77 6.50 -8.57 -0.73
C ALA A 77 6.48 -9.73 -1.74
N CYS A 78 7.50 -10.60 -1.72
CA CYS A 78 7.52 -11.81 -2.54
C CYS A 78 6.81 -13.00 -1.85
N ILE A 79 7.04 -13.21 -0.55
CA ILE A 79 6.51 -14.37 0.17
C ILE A 79 5.00 -14.26 0.41
N VAL A 80 4.51 -13.07 0.75
CA VAL A 80 3.09 -12.86 1.11
C VAL A 80 2.14 -13.24 -0.03
N PRO A 81 2.36 -12.80 -1.29
CA PRO A 81 1.52 -13.24 -2.39
C PRO A 81 1.58 -14.76 -2.62
N ILE A 82 2.73 -15.40 -2.41
CA ILE A 82 2.89 -16.84 -2.68
C ILE A 82 1.97 -17.66 -1.76
N TYR A 83 2.10 -17.49 -0.44
CA TYR A 83 1.27 -18.29 0.46
C TYR A 83 -0.21 -17.86 0.38
N THR A 84 -0.48 -16.55 0.22
CA THR A 84 -1.85 -16.04 0.10
C THR A 84 -2.56 -16.63 -1.12
N PHE A 85 -1.85 -16.75 -2.25
CA PHE A 85 -2.38 -17.38 -3.45
C PHE A 85 -2.81 -18.82 -3.21
N PHE A 86 -1.96 -19.66 -2.59
CA PHE A 86 -2.29 -21.06 -2.35
C PHE A 86 -3.45 -21.22 -1.36
N ILE A 87 -3.56 -20.35 -0.35
CA ILE A 87 -4.70 -20.32 0.57
C ILE A 87 -5.99 -19.95 -0.20
N LEU A 88 -5.95 -18.90 -1.02
CA LEU A 88 -7.12 -18.43 -1.75
C LEU A 88 -7.56 -19.35 -2.89
N LYS A 89 -6.62 -20.08 -3.50
CA LYS A 89 -6.88 -21.09 -4.53
C LYS A 89 -7.80 -22.22 -4.08
N ILE A 90 -7.97 -22.41 -2.76
CA ILE A 90 -8.92 -23.38 -2.20
C ILE A 90 -10.37 -22.99 -2.55
N LYS A 91 -10.67 -21.70 -2.68
CA LYS A 91 -12.03 -21.18 -2.90
C LYS A 91 -12.20 -20.35 -4.18
N LEU A 92 -11.11 -19.81 -4.73
CA LEU A 92 -11.13 -18.89 -5.88
C LEU A 92 -10.39 -19.49 -7.09
N ASP A 93 -10.73 -19.03 -8.29
CA ASP A 93 -9.96 -19.35 -9.49
C ASP A 93 -8.57 -18.68 -9.45
N SER A 94 -7.67 -19.12 -10.35
CA SER A 94 -6.28 -18.66 -10.35
C SER A 94 -6.11 -17.16 -10.60
N ALA A 95 -6.97 -16.54 -11.40
CA ALA A 95 -6.83 -15.11 -11.69
C ALA A 95 -7.22 -14.28 -10.45
N ASN A 96 -8.37 -14.61 -9.84
CA ASN A 96 -8.84 -13.92 -8.64
C ASN A 96 -7.93 -14.15 -7.44
N ALA A 97 -7.50 -15.40 -7.20
CA ALA A 97 -6.58 -15.72 -6.11
C ALA A 97 -5.27 -14.94 -6.22
N ALA A 98 -4.68 -14.85 -7.42
CA ALA A 98 -3.41 -14.15 -7.61
C ALA A 98 -3.55 -12.63 -7.58
N ALA A 99 -4.64 -12.08 -8.10
CA ALA A 99 -4.91 -10.64 -8.00
C ALA A 99 -5.04 -10.20 -6.53
N ILE A 100 -5.79 -10.95 -5.73
CA ILE A 100 -5.95 -10.67 -4.29
C ILE A 100 -4.62 -10.90 -3.56
N ALA A 101 -3.90 -11.98 -3.87
CA ALA A 101 -2.61 -12.24 -3.25
C ALA A 101 -1.57 -11.14 -3.53
N ALA A 102 -1.53 -10.61 -4.75
CA ALA A 102 -0.70 -9.47 -5.10
C ALA A 102 -1.11 -8.21 -4.33
N ALA A 103 -2.41 -7.95 -4.20
CA ALA A 103 -2.92 -6.80 -3.47
C ALA A 103 -2.54 -6.85 -1.97
N TYR A 104 -2.66 -8.02 -1.33
CA TYR A 104 -2.32 -8.19 0.09
C TYR A 104 -0.83 -8.38 0.37
N GLY A 105 -0.05 -8.85 -0.60
CA GLY A 105 1.41 -8.91 -0.48
C GLY A 105 2.12 -7.62 -0.85
N SER A 106 1.43 -6.71 -1.55
CA SER A 106 1.83 -5.32 -1.68
C SER A 106 1.62 -4.59 -0.34
N ILE A 107 1.60 -3.26 -0.38
CA ILE A 107 1.48 -2.42 0.80
C ILE A 107 0.40 -1.35 0.60
N SER A 108 -0.33 -1.06 1.67
CA SER A 108 -1.31 0.03 1.70
C SER A 108 -0.62 1.33 2.11
N ALA A 109 -0.47 2.25 1.16
CA ALA A 109 0.03 3.60 1.43
C ALA A 109 -0.85 4.34 2.47
N VAL A 110 -2.17 4.12 2.45
CA VAL A 110 -3.10 4.71 3.42
C VAL A 110 -2.82 4.19 4.83
N THR A 111 -2.57 2.88 4.97
CA THR A 111 -2.22 2.28 6.27
C THR A 111 -0.89 2.83 6.79
N PHE A 112 0.10 2.96 5.91
CA PHE A 112 1.40 3.54 6.27
C PHE A 112 1.26 4.99 6.76
N ILE A 113 0.56 5.84 6.00
CA ILE A 113 0.34 7.26 6.36
C ILE A 113 -0.45 7.39 7.66
N THR A 114 -1.45 6.55 7.87
CA THR A 114 -2.25 6.55 9.11
C THR A 114 -1.39 6.16 10.30
N ALA A 115 -0.62 5.08 10.18
CA ALA A 115 0.29 4.62 11.24
C ALA A 115 1.37 5.67 11.55
N SER A 116 1.98 6.26 10.52
CA SER A 116 3.00 7.29 10.68
C SER A 116 2.44 8.54 11.38
N SER A 117 1.27 9.01 10.95
CA SER A 117 0.59 10.16 11.57
C SER A 117 0.19 9.88 13.03
N PHE A 118 -0.22 8.64 13.32
CA PHE A 118 -0.51 8.22 14.69
C PHE A 118 0.75 8.21 15.57
N LEU A 119 1.88 7.72 15.07
CA LEU A 119 3.16 7.76 15.78
C LEU A 119 3.65 9.19 15.99
N GLU A 120 3.53 10.07 14.99
CA GLU A 120 3.83 11.50 15.12
C GLU A 120 3.00 12.14 16.24
N LYS A 121 1.70 11.82 16.32
CA LYS A 121 0.79 12.31 17.37
C LYS A 121 1.21 11.86 18.77
N LEU A 122 1.76 10.65 18.88
CA LEU A 122 2.30 10.10 20.12
C LEU A 122 3.74 10.55 20.39
N HIS A 123 4.34 11.35 19.51
CA HIS A 123 5.76 11.74 19.57
C HIS A 123 6.72 10.53 19.58
N ILE A 124 6.32 9.43 18.92
CA ILE A 124 7.15 8.23 18.76
C ILE A 124 7.88 8.34 17.42
N SER A 125 9.20 8.43 17.47
CA SER A 125 10.05 8.45 16.28
C SER A 125 10.02 7.12 15.55
N TYR A 126 9.96 7.17 14.21
CA TYR A 126 10.11 6.03 13.32
C TYR A 126 11.11 6.36 12.20
N GLY A 127 11.63 5.34 11.55
CA GLY A 127 12.63 5.50 10.50
C GLY A 127 12.04 6.06 9.21
N GLY A 128 12.57 7.19 8.71
CA GLY A 128 12.19 7.76 7.41
C GLY A 128 12.44 6.82 6.23
N HIS A 129 13.41 5.91 6.35
CA HIS A 129 13.68 4.84 5.38
C HIS A 129 12.50 3.87 5.15
N LEU A 130 11.50 3.86 6.04
CA LEU A 130 10.28 3.06 5.83
C LEU A 130 9.47 3.55 4.62
N VAL A 131 9.64 4.81 4.19
CA VAL A 131 9.05 5.30 2.93
C VAL A 131 9.72 4.62 1.72
N ALA A 132 11.02 4.34 1.79
CA ALA A 132 11.71 3.58 0.75
C ALA A 132 11.25 2.12 0.75
N ALA A 133 11.08 1.53 1.94
CA ALA A 133 10.50 0.19 2.07
C ALA A 133 9.10 0.11 1.44
N LEU A 134 8.22 1.09 1.70
CA LEU A 134 6.90 1.22 1.07
C LEU A 134 6.99 1.16 -0.46
N ALA A 135 7.86 1.97 -1.06
CA ALA A 135 8.04 1.99 -2.51
C ALA A 135 8.55 0.65 -3.06
N LEU A 136 9.46 -0.02 -2.34
CA LEU A 136 10.04 -1.29 -2.77
C LEU A 136 9.09 -2.47 -2.69
N MET A 137 8.04 -2.43 -1.86
CA MET A 137 7.12 -3.56 -1.69
C MET A 137 6.11 -3.69 -2.82
N GLU A 138 5.83 -2.64 -3.57
CA GLU A 138 4.75 -2.64 -4.55
C GLU A 138 5.07 -3.49 -5.79
N SER A 139 6.22 -3.23 -6.43
CA SER A 139 6.57 -3.93 -7.68
C SER A 139 6.86 -5.43 -7.49
N PRO A 140 7.53 -5.92 -6.43
CA PRO A 140 7.75 -7.35 -6.24
C PRO A 140 6.45 -8.12 -6.04
N ALA A 141 5.52 -7.58 -5.24
CA ALA A 141 4.23 -8.22 -5.00
C ALA A 141 3.40 -8.35 -6.28
N ILE A 142 3.37 -7.28 -7.09
CA ILE A 142 2.69 -7.29 -8.39
C ILE A 142 3.33 -8.31 -9.34
N VAL A 143 4.67 -8.32 -9.44
CA VAL A 143 5.40 -9.27 -10.30
C VAL A 143 5.13 -10.71 -9.90
N VAL A 144 5.18 -11.04 -8.60
CA VAL A 144 4.85 -12.38 -8.12
C VAL A 144 3.41 -12.75 -8.44
N GLY A 145 2.46 -11.84 -8.24
CA GLY A 145 1.06 -12.04 -8.65
C GLY A 145 0.90 -12.37 -10.13
N LEU A 146 1.57 -11.61 -11.01
CA LEU A 146 1.56 -11.84 -12.45
C LEU A 146 2.16 -13.19 -12.83
N ILE A 147 3.27 -13.58 -12.20
CA ILE A 147 3.89 -14.90 -12.38
C ILE A 147 2.91 -16.01 -11.97
N LEU A 148 2.27 -15.88 -10.80
CA LEU A 148 1.30 -16.86 -10.31
C LEU A 148 0.09 -17.00 -11.25
N VAL A 149 -0.47 -15.89 -11.76
CA VAL A 149 -1.50 -15.95 -12.79
C VAL A 149 -0.97 -16.69 -14.02
N ARG A 150 0.23 -16.35 -14.51
CA ARG A 150 0.76 -16.91 -15.75
C ARG A 150 1.01 -18.42 -15.65
N VAL A 151 1.51 -18.89 -14.51
CA VAL A 151 1.82 -20.31 -14.26
C VAL A 151 0.55 -21.15 -14.04
N PHE A 152 -0.45 -20.59 -13.33
CA PHE A 152 -1.62 -21.38 -12.88
C PHE A 152 -2.92 -21.06 -13.61
N LYS A 153 -2.94 -20.09 -14.53
CA LYS A 153 -4.07 -19.89 -15.44
C LYS A 153 -4.03 -21.00 -16.50
N ARG A 154 -4.94 -21.97 -16.38
CA ARG A 154 -5.14 -22.96 -17.45
C ARG A 154 -5.51 -22.22 -18.75
N PRO A 155 -4.98 -22.64 -19.92
CA PRO A 155 -5.52 -22.17 -21.19
C PRO A 155 -7.01 -22.49 -21.21
N LEU A 156 -7.82 -21.55 -21.69
CA LEU A 156 -9.23 -21.78 -21.95
C LEU A 156 -9.30 -22.95 -22.94
N ALA A 157 -9.83 -24.09 -22.48
CA ALA A 157 -10.17 -25.22 -23.33
C ALA A 157 -11.45 -24.91 -24.10
#